data_AF-A0A9P6D8A0-F1
#
_entry.id   AF-A0A9P6D8A0-F1
#
_cell.length_a   1.000
_cell.length_b   1.000
_cell.length_c   1.000
_cell.angle_alpha   90.00
_cell.angle_beta   90.00
_cell.angle_gamma   90.00
#
_symmetry.space_group_name_H-M   'P 1'
#
loop_
_entity.id
_entity.type
_entity.pdbx_description
1 polymer ?
#
loop_
_entity_poly.entity_id
_entity_poly.type
_entity_poly.pdbx_seq_one_letter_code
_entity_poly.pdbx_strand_id
1 'polypeptide(L)'
;MKQKAKATTIIALSHICRTWRDAAVGCKWIWGCILTVDTSTSTWVDILLERAGSAPLYIYSNPTMSRTIRPRHHVFISDIWSALFDRVAQWKVLDLTVHVPMGAYLEIAYPRDTTDEILLSPFRLTPLTPLIRALTKAAPTLESFELNFPDAYYLSYARQGKFIPDTLFSGVTPRLKRFSFRDIVFSTLASFRTSKLLTHLDINWKWAKTVSITITEWLDILEGQTQLAFLQISGSFMKRDKKVNLTQRQIKLPSLRILRLEHCMDAEASVTLFSKLHVPHTCSVKLYLGLGVTGAPFIASLPVKQLQVGFERFITSWRLFEADEKLRVEWIIMRRRGFFDLSIINPQTKGLECEDDPMFTFTYMTFNEPHFKSTDVVNMVLKSVPEFIFEKTDEIRMDMTNSDVVGEELATFDRLFAKFEHLPER
;
A
#
# COMPACT_ATOMS: atom_id res chain seq x y z
N MET A 1 14.54 14.92 -0.99
CA MET A 1 15.21 16.26 -1.03
C MET A 1 14.93 17.12 0.20
N LYS A 2 13.67 17.26 0.67
CA LYS A 2 13.30 18.14 1.81
C LYS A 2 14.15 17.89 3.07
N GLN A 3 14.47 16.64 3.40
CA GLN A 3 15.25 16.32 4.61
C GLN A 3 16.76 16.61 4.49
N LYS A 4 17.38 16.29 3.34
CA LYS A 4 18.79 16.63 3.10
C LYS A 4 19.02 18.14 3.25
N ALA A 5 18.12 18.94 2.69
CA ALA A 5 18.15 20.39 2.85
C ALA A 5 18.08 20.80 4.34
N LYS A 6 17.14 20.23 5.12
CA LYS A 6 17.03 20.48 6.57
C LYS A 6 18.33 20.14 7.33
N ALA A 7 18.92 18.98 7.05
CA ALA A 7 20.15 18.54 7.70
C ALA A 7 21.32 19.49 7.42
N THR A 8 21.54 19.85 6.15
CA THR A 8 22.59 20.82 5.76
C THR A 8 22.35 22.19 6.41
N THR A 9 21.10 22.67 6.43
CA THR A 9 20.74 23.95 7.06
C THR A 9 21.07 23.94 8.55
N ILE A 10 20.70 22.89 9.28
CA ILE A 10 20.97 22.78 10.73
C ILE A 10 22.47 22.78 11.02
N ILE A 11 23.24 22.03 10.24
CA ILE A 11 24.72 21.98 10.39
C ILE A 11 25.30 23.38 10.14
N ALA A 12 24.90 24.04 9.05
CA ALA A 12 25.35 25.39 8.73
C ALA A 12 24.97 26.41 9.83
N LEU A 13 23.74 26.35 10.34
CA LEU A 13 23.27 27.22 11.43
C LEU A 13 24.10 27.02 12.70
N SER A 14 24.48 25.78 13.03
CA SER A 14 25.32 25.49 14.20
C SER A 14 26.75 26.04 14.08
N HIS A 15 27.14 26.55 12.92
CA HIS A 15 28.47 27.13 12.65
C HIS A 15 28.45 28.67 12.57
N ILE A 16 27.30 29.34 12.66
CA ILE A 16 27.19 30.80 12.51
C ILE A 16 27.92 31.55 13.65
N CYS A 17 27.61 31.23 14.90
CA CYS A 17 28.29 31.79 16.07
C CYS A 17 28.29 30.80 17.24
N ARG A 18 29.04 31.11 18.31
CA ARG A 18 29.16 30.24 19.49
C ARG A 18 27.81 29.97 20.15
N THR A 19 26.97 30.99 20.32
CA THR A 19 25.65 30.83 20.95
C THR A 19 24.76 29.84 20.19
N TRP A 20 24.72 29.92 18.86
CA TRP A 20 23.96 28.97 18.04
C TRP A 20 24.52 27.56 18.10
N ARG A 21 25.86 27.43 18.13
CA ARG A 21 26.52 26.14 18.32
C ARG A 21 26.13 25.51 19.65
N ASP A 22 26.23 26.26 20.74
CA ASP A 22 25.97 25.77 22.09
C ASP A 22 24.49 25.37 22.24
N ALA A 23 23.57 26.20 21.71
CA ALA A 23 22.15 25.89 21.65
C ALA A 23 21.86 24.62 20.84
N ALA A 24 22.46 24.49 19.65
CA ALA A 24 22.30 23.31 18.80
C ALA A 24 22.84 22.05 19.49
N VAL A 25 24.04 22.10 20.06
CA VAL A 25 24.67 20.98 20.77
C VAL A 25 23.83 20.53 21.98
N GLY A 26 23.28 21.46 22.75
CA GLY A 26 22.36 21.14 23.86
C GLY A 26 21.05 20.49 23.41
N CYS A 27 20.68 20.67 22.14
CA CYS A 27 19.39 20.27 21.59
C CYS A 27 19.43 18.84 20.99
N LYS A 28 19.52 17.81 21.84
CA LYS A 28 19.70 16.39 21.47
C LYS A 28 18.77 15.89 20.36
N TRP A 29 17.50 16.30 20.34
CA TRP A 29 16.52 15.84 19.36
C TRP A 29 16.90 16.21 17.91
N ILE A 30 17.56 17.36 17.71
CA ILE A 30 17.96 17.84 16.38
C ILE A 30 18.93 16.82 15.76
N TRP A 31 19.91 16.35 16.54
CA TRP A 31 20.92 15.41 16.08
C TRP A 31 20.34 14.04 15.72
N GLY A 32 19.27 13.61 16.40
CA GLY A 32 18.52 12.40 16.05
C GLY A 32 17.67 12.52 14.78
N CYS A 33 17.40 13.75 14.29
CA CYS A 33 16.55 14.00 13.13
C CYS A 33 17.30 14.23 11.81
N ILE A 34 18.59 14.56 11.87
CA ILE A 34 19.39 14.95 10.71
C ILE A 34 20.31 13.84 10.18
N LEU A 35 20.07 12.60 10.62
CA LEU A 35 20.83 11.42 10.18
C LEU A 35 20.63 11.21 8.67
N THR A 36 21.69 11.45 7.88
CA THR A 36 21.69 11.19 6.43
C THR A 36 22.59 9.99 6.14
N VAL A 37 22.02 8.80 6.29
CA VAL A 37 22.77 7.53 6.31
C VAL A 37 23.50 7.27 4.99
N ASP A 38 22.91 7.65 3.86
CA ASP A 38 23.47 7.33 2.54
C ASP A 38 24.64 8.23 2.13
N THR A 39 24.79 9.40 2.76
CA THR A 39 25.76 10.43 2.36
C THR A 39 26.76 10.78 3.46
N SER A 40 26.51 10.38 4.70
CA SER A 40 27.39 10.65 5.83
C SER A 40 28.52 9.63 5.91
N THR A 41 29.67 10.05 6.45
CA THR A 41 30.74 9.13 6.86
C THR A 41 30.36 8.43 8.17
N SER A 42 30.95 7.28 8.47
CA SER A 42 30.76 6.57 9.75
C SER A 42 31.07 7.47 10.94
N THR A 43 32.23 8.12 10.93
CA THR A 43 32.64 9.06 11.98
C THR A 43 31.61 10.17 12.22
N TRP A 44 31.00 10.69 11.15
CA TRP A 44 29.98 11.72 11.32
C TRP A 44 28.69 11.17 11.93
N VAL A 45 28.26 9.98 11.52
CA VAL A 45 27.11 9.31 12.14
C VAL A 45 27.36 9.04 13.62
N ASP A 46 28.56 8.59 13.99
CA ASP A 46 28.90 8.37 15.40
C ASP A 46 28.78 9.66 16.23
N ILE A 47 29.28 10.79 15.71
CA ILE A 47 29.12 12.11 16.37
C ILE A 47 27.63 12.48 16.51
N LEU A 48 26.83 12.26 15.47
CA LEU A 48 25.39 12.56 15.51
C LEU A 48 24.69 11.68 16.55
N LEU A 49 25.03 10.40 16.62
CA LEU A 49 24.47 9.46 17.59
C LEU A 49 24.91 9.77 19.03
N GLU A 50 26.17 10.14 19.23
CA GLU A 50 26.68 10.61 20.53
C GLU A 50 25.90 11.84 21.00
N ARG A 51 25.76 12.86 20.14
CA ARG A 51 25.02 14.08 20.46
C ARG A 51 23.52 13.85 20.67
N ALA A 52 22.92 12.92 19.93
CA ALA A 52 21.54 12.52 20.14
C ALA A 52 21.33 11.86 21.52
N GLY A 53 22.34 11.11 22.01
CA GLY A 53 22.28 10.42 23.29
C GLY A 53 21.12 9.42 23.34
N SER A 54 20.13 9.71 24.19
CA SER A 54 18.89 8.92 24.34
C SER A 54 17.69 9.50 23.59
N ALA A 55 17.89 10.55 22.80
CA ALA A 55 16.81 11.16 22.04
C ALA A 55 16.28 10.19 20.95
N PRO A 56 15.00 10.28 20.59
CA PRO A 56 14.44 9.43 19.54
C PRO A 56 15.11 9.68 18.18
N LEU A 57 15.36 8.60 17.44
CA LEU A 57 16.05 8.63 16.15
C LEU A 57 15.04 8.60 14.99
N TYR A 58 15.30 9.44 13.99
CA TYR A 58 14.57 9.47 12.74
C TYR A 58 15.52 9.11 11.61
N ILE A 59 15.38 7.89 11.11
CA ILE A 59 16.28 7.28 10.14
C ILE A 59 15.58 7.25 8.80
N TYR A 60 16.23 7.85 7.81
CA TYR A 60 15.77 7.85 6.43
C TYR A 60 16.93 7.41 5.54
N SER A 61 16.66 6.46 4.66
CA SER A 61 17.63 6.01 3.66
C SER A 61 16.94 5.86 2.31
N ASN A 62 17.49 6.52 1.31
CA ASN A 62 17.09 6.37 -0.08
C ASN A 62 18.33 6.46 -1.00
N PRO A 63 18.92 5.32 -1.37
CA PRO A 63 20.19 5.28 -2.08
C PRO A 63 20.11 5.72 -3.55
N THR A 64 18.91 5.86 -4.15
CA THR A 64 18.80 6.37 -5.55
C THR A 64 19.29 7.79 -5.75
N MET A 65 19.43 8.58 -4.68
CA MET A 65 19.91 9.95 -4.78
C MET A 65 21.40 10.02 -5.21
N SER A 66 22.14 8.91 -5.20
CA SER A 66 23.56 8.89 -5.56
C SER A 66 23.80 8.29 -6.95
N ARG A 67 23.68 9.14 -7.99
CA ARG A 67 23.97 8.75 -9.39
C ARG A 67 25.42 8.32 -9.64
N THR A 68 26.32 8.58 -8.71
CA THR A 68 27.77 8.38 -8.87
C THR A 68 28.32 7.17 -8.11
N ILE A 69 27.53 6.52 -7.26
CA ILE A 69 28.01 5.42 -6.42
C ILE A 69 27.47 4.11 -6.98
N ARG A 70 28.40 3.27 -7.48
CA ARG A 70 28.12 1.86 -7.83
C ARG A 70 27.24 1.24 -6.74
N PRO A 71 26.19 0.47 -7.09
CA PRO A 71 25.31 -0.14 -6.11
C PRO A 71 26.12 -0.88 -5.06
N ARG A 72 26.18 -0.32 -3.85
CA ARG A 72 26.93 -0.95 -2.76
C ARG A 72 26.09 -2.14 -2.34
N HIS A 73 26.46 -3.35 -2.77
CA HIS A 73 25.83 -4.61 -2.36
C HIS A 73 25.91 -4.89 -0.84
N HIS A 74 26.38 -3.92 -0.04
CA HIS A 74 26.69 -4.04 1.38
C HIS A 74 26.13 -2.88 2.20
N VAL A 75 25.05 -2.22 1.75
CA VAL A 75 24.49 -1.04 2.45
C VAL A 75 24.36 -1.31 3.94
N PHE A 76 23.62 -2.34 4.35
CA PHE A 76 23.37 -2.65 5.76
C PHE A 76 24.51 -3.39 6.48
N ILE A 77 25.62 -3.69 5.80
CA ILE A 77 26.81 -4.31 6.41
C ILE A 77 27.81 -3.24 6.88
N SER A 78 27.66 -1.99 6.41
CA SER A 78 28.55 -0.90 6.84
C SER A 78 28.43 -0.57 8.34
N ASP A 79 29.53 -0.06 8.89
CA ASP A 79 29.64 0.34 10.31
C ASP A 79 28.54 1.34 10.71
N ILE A 80 28.14 2.21 9.78
CA ILE A 80 27.03 3.16 9.96
C ILE A 80 25.74 2.44 10.38
N TRP A 81 25.35 1.41 9.63
CA TRP A 81 24.12 0.68 9.92
C TRP A 81 24.25 -0.18 11.17
N SER A 82 25.44 -0.75 11.42
CA SER A 82 25.69 -1.46 12.68
C SER A 82 25.42 -0.55 13.88
N ALA A 83 25.98 0.67 13.90
CA ALA A 83 25.77 1.63 14.97
C ALA A 83 24.28 2.01 15.15
N LEU A 84 23.53 2.11 14.05
CA LEU A 84 22.09 2.38 14.08
C LEU A 84 21.28 1.17 14.61
N PHE A 85 21.65 -0.05 14.24
CA PHE A 85 21.01 -1.30 14.68
C PHE A 85 21.25 -1.62 16.16
N ASP A 86 22.28 -1.04 16.77
CA ASP A 86 22.48 -1.12 18.21
C ASP A 86 21.54 -0.19 18.99
N ARG A 87 20.87 0.73 18.29
CA ARG A 87 19.94 1.70 18.87
C ARG A 87 18.50 1.52 18.42
N VAL A 88 18.08 0.30 18.07
CA VAL A 88 16.69 -0.02 17.67
C VAL A 88 15.67 0.49 18.69
N ALA A 89 16.00 0.41 19.98
CA ALA A 89 15.11 0.86 21.05
C ALA A 89 14.83 2.38 21.05
N GLN A 90 15.64 3.18 20.34
CA GLN A 90 15.47 4.63 20.20
C GLN A 90 14.79 5.02 18.88
N TRP A 91 14.56 4.07 17.97
CA TRP A 91 13.97 4.38 16.67
C TRP A 91 12.55 4.90 16.84
N LYS A 92 12.27 6.08 16.29
CA LYS A 92 10.94 6.68 16.24
C LYS A 92 10.37 6.67 14.84
N VAL A 93 11.21 6.96 13.85
CA VAL A 93 10.86 6.84 12.44
C VAL A 93 11.96 6.04 11.75
N LEU A 94 11.55 5.03 10.99
CA LEU A 94 12.43 4.27 10.11
C LEU A 94 11.80 4.24 8.73
N ASP A 95 12.40 4.93 7.77
CA ASP A 95 11.94 5.02 6.39
C ASP A 95 13.09 4.61 5.45
N LEU A 96 12.94 3.47 4.81
CA LEU A 96 13.99 2.81 4.06
C LEU A 96 13.51 2.52 2.65
N THR A 97 14.19 3.07 1.66
CA THR A 97 14.07 2.61 0.27
C THR A 97 15.29 1.76 -0.07
N VAL A 98 15.08 0.52 -0.47
CA VAL A 98 16.14 -0.42 -0.79
C VAL A 98 16.12 -0.74 -2.28
N HIS A 99 17.14 -0.27 -2.98
CA HIS A 99 17.35 -0.60 -4.38
C HIS A 99 18.22 -1.83 -4.47
N VAL A 100 17.73 -2.84 -5.17
CA VAL A 100 18.50 -4.05 -5.45
C VAL A 100 19.03 -3.92 -6.88
N PRO A 101 20.35 -3.88 -7.08
CA PRO A 101 20.94 -3.59 -8.38
C PRO A 101 20.55 -4.62 -9.44
N MET A 102 20.19 -4.10 -10.62
CA MET A 102 19.72 -4.91 -11.74
C MET A 102 20.73 -6.01 -12.16
N GLY A 103 22.02 -5.74 -12.02
CA GLY A 103 23.11 -6.68 -12.36
C GLY A 103 23.17 -7.93 -11.47
N ALA A 104 22.65 -7.87 -10.23
CA ALA A 104 22.59 -9.05 -9.35
C ALA A 104 21.59 -10.11 -9.84
N TYR A 105 20.67 -9.76 -10.74
CA TYR A 105 19.62 -10.66 -11.22
C TYR A 105 20.04 -11.45 -12.46
N LEU A 106 20.98 -10.95 -13.26
CA LEU A 106 21.37 -11.57 -14.53
C LEU A 106 22.19 -12.86 -14.34
N GLU A 107 22.93 -12.99 -13.23
CA GLU A 107 23.62 -14.24 -12.90
C GLU A 107 22.67 -15.37 -12.50
N ILE A 108 21.41 -15.08 -12.15
CA ILE A 108 20.48 -16.03 -11.54
C ILE A 108 19.42 -16.53 -12.55
N ALA A 109 19.09 -15.73 -13.57
CA ALA A 109 17.92 -15.97 -14.42
C ALA A 109 18.11 -17.01 -15.54
N TYR A 110 19.33 -17.43 -15.86
CA TYR A 110 19.57 -18.39 -16.95
C TYR A 110 20.69 -19.39 -16.63
N PRO A 111 20.38 -20.47 -15.92
CA PRO A 111 21.15 -21.69 -16.07
C PRO A 111 20.88 -22.23 -17.48
N ARG A 112 21.84 -22.04 -18.38
CA ARG A 112 21.83 -22.69 -19.68
C ARG A 112 21.99 -24.19 -19.45
N ASP A 113 20.92 -24.94 -19.65
CA ASP A 113 20.93 -26.37 -20.00
C ASP A 113 21.23 -27.45 -18.96
N THR A 114 21.11 -27.22 -17.65
CA THR A 114 21.16 -28.35 -16.68
C THR A 114 19.80 -28.64 -16.06
N THR A 115 19.22 -29.78 -16.45
CA THR A 115 18.00 -30.40 -15.92
C THR A 115 18.11 -30.92 -14.49
N ASP A 116 19.29 -30.85 -13.89
CA ASP A 116 19.47 -31.17 -12.48
C ASP A 116 18.79 -30.11 -11.64
N GLU A 117 18.03 -30.53 -10.63
CA GLU A 117 17.43 -29.69 -9.60
C GLU A 117 18.38 -28.56 -9.22
N ILE A 118 18.18 -27.42 -9.86
CA ILE A 118 18.91 -26.20 -9.57
C ILE A 118 18.39 -25.82 -8.20
N LEU A 119 19.13 -26.27 -7.19
CA LEU A 119 19.22 -25.65 -5.89
C LEU A 119 19.55 -24.19 -6.20
N LEU A 120 18.50 -23.40 -6.47
CA LEU A 120 18.54 -21.96 -6.51
C LEU A 120 19.20 -21.59 -5.21
N SER A 121 20.52 -21.35 -5.26
CA SER A 121 21.32 -20.96 -4.10
C SER A 121 20.48 -19.87 -3.46
N PRO A 122 19.93 -20.12 -2.25
CA PRO A 122 18.89 -19.29 -1.68
C PRO A 122 19.36 -17.88 -1.83
N PHE A 123 18.57 -17.06 -2.56
CA PHE A 123 18.85 -15.65 -2.82
C PHE A 123 19.59 -15.13 -1.59
N ARG A 124 20.89 -14.86 -1.72
CA ARG A 124 21.70 -14.53 -0.57
C ARG A 124 21.32 -13.10 -0.21
N LEU A 125 20.21 -12.96 0.52
CA LEU A 125 19.78 -11.78 1.24
C LEU A 125 20.77 -11.45 2.37
N THR A 126 21.99 -12.00 2.32
CA THR A 126 23.13 -11.63 3.14
C THR A 126 23.26 -10.11 3.32
N PRO A 127 23.02 -9.26 2.29
CA PRO A 127 23.01 -7.81 2.49
C PRO A 127 21.90 -7.29 3.40
N LEU A 128 20.75 -7.96 3.47
CA LEU A 128 19.62 -7.59 4.33
C LEU A 128 19.67 -8.28 5.70
N THR A 129 20.47 -9.34 5.87
CA THR A 129 20.55 -10.09 7.14
C THR A 129 20.76 -9.18 8.37
N PRO A 130 21.64 -8.15 8.34
CA PRO A 130 21.77 -7.24 9.47
C PRO A 130 20.48 -6.46 9.78
N LEU A 131 19.80 -5.95 8.75
CA LEU A 131 18.52 -5.28 8.89
C LEU A 131 17.46 -6.22 9.46
N ILE A 132 17.32 -7.41 8.89
CA ILE A 132 16.38 -8.44 9.35
C ILE A 132 16.61 -8.78 10.84
N ARG A 133 17.88 -8.92 11.26
CA ARG A 133 18.24 -9.13 12.66
C ARG A 133 17.91 -7.93 13.54
N ALA A 134 18.09 -6.71 13.05
CA ALA A 134 17.69 -5.51 13.78
C ALA A 134 16.16 -5.45 13.95
N LEU A 135 15.42 -5.81 12.90
CA LEU A 135 13.96 -5.89 12.90
C LEU A 135 13.42 -6.98 13.82
N THR A 136 14.22 -7.91 14.38
CA THR A 136 13.73 -8.80 15.45
C THR A 136 13.84 -8.18 16.84
N LYS A 137 14.61 -7.10 17.02
CA LYS A 137 14.76 -6.43 18.32
C LYS A 137 13.53 -5.55 18.62
N ALA A 138 13.18 -5.41 19.90
CA ALA A 138 12.08 -4.54 20.34
C ALA A 138 12.33 -3.07 19.97
N ALA A 139 11.30 -2.39 19.47
CA ALA A 139 11.35 -0.99 19.08
C ALA A 139 10.22 -0.19 19.78
N PRO A 140 10.29 -0.01 21.11
CA PRO A 140 9.22 0.56 21.92
C PRO A 140 8.85 2.00 21.58
N THR A 141 9.78 2.76 21.00
CA THR A 141 9.57 4.17 20.61
C THR A 141 9.10 4.34 19.16
N LEU A 142 9.01 3.25 18.39
CA LEU A 142 8.75 3.31 16.95
C LEU A 142 7.31 3.78 16.70
N GLU A 143 7.18 4.89 15.99
CA GLU A 143 5.90 5.50 15.61
C GLU A 143 5.61 5.33 14.11
N SER A 144 6.64 5.31 13.27
CA SER A 144 6.50 5.15 11.82
C SER A 144 7.55 4.19 11.28
N PHE A 145 7.10 3.21 10.51
CA PHE A 145 7.95 2.28 9.80
C PHE A 145 7.53 2.17 8.35
N GLU A 146 8.45 2.49 7.45
CA GLU A 146 8.28 2.43 6.01
C GLU A 146 9.48 1.71 5.40
N LEU A 147 9.21 0.70 4.57
CA LEU A 147 10.26 0.00 3.84
C LEU A 147 9.75 -0.33 2.43
N ASN A 148 10.50 0.16 1.45
CA ASN A 148 10.13 0.19 0.05
C ASN A 148 11.21 -0.47 -0.80
N PHE A 149 10.82 -1.41 -1.67
CA PHE A 149 11.71 -2.05 -2.64
C PHE A 149 11.20 -1.82 -4.06
N PRO A 150 11.39 -0.61 -4.63
CA PRO A 150 10.76 -0.23 -5.90
C PRO A 150 11.15 -1.12 -7.08
N ASP A 151 12.32 -1.77 -7.01
CA ASP A 151 12.85 -2.65 -8.07
C ASP A 151 12.65 -4.15 -7.77
N ALA A 152 11.79 -4.51 -6.80
CA ALA A 152 11.57 -5.90 -6.39
C ALA A 152 10.74 -6.75 -7.36
N TYR A 153 10.45 -6.25 -8.56
CA TYR A 153 9.86 -7.05 -9.64
C TYR A 153 10.54 -8.43 -9.77
N TYR A 154 11.87 -8.47 -9.62
CA TYR A 154 12.66 -9.69 -9.70
C TYR A 154 12.66 -10.55 -8.42
N LEU A 155 12.49 -9.95 -7.24
CA LEU A 155 12.38 -10.70 -5.98
C LEU A 155 11.11 -11.55 -5.95
N SER A 156 10.07 -11.16 -6.67
CA SER A 156 8.84 -11.95 -6.78
C SER A 156 9.03 -13.33 -7.42
N TYR A 157 10.09 -13.51 -8.21
CA TYR A 157 10.44 -14.80 -8.81
C TYR A 157 11.23 -15.70 -7.86
N ALA A 158 11.76 -15.16 -6.75
CA ALA A 158 12.38 -15.93 -5.68
C ALA A 158 11.27 -16.64 -4.88
N ARG A 159 10.76 -17.75 -5.43
CA ARG A 159 9.50 -18.41 -5.07
C ARG A 159 9.31 -18.82 -3.60
N GLN A 160 10.29 -18.76 -2.70
CA GLN A 160 10.20 -19.51 -1.44
C GLN A 160 10.80 -18.86 -0.19
N GLY A 161 11.29 -17.62 -0.24
CA GLY A 161 11.86 -16.97 0.93
C GLY A 161 10.82 -16.23 1.77
N LYS A 162 10.67 -16.55 3.06
CA LYS A 162 10.16 -15.59 4.04
C LYS A 162 11.22 -14.51 4.21
N PHE A 163 10.98 -13.30 3.72
CA PHE A 163 12.00 -12.24 3.76
C PHE A 163 12.09 -11.57 5.13
N ILE A 164 10.95 -11.42 5.80
CA ILE A 164 10.88 -10.76 7.10
C ILE A 164 10.40 -11.74 8.17
N PRO A 165 11.01 -11.72 9.38
CA PRO A 165 10.63 -12.60 10.46
C PRO A 165 9.16 -12.41 10.84
N ASP A 166 8.54 -13.50 11.28
CA ASP A 166 7.14 -13.50 11.75
C ASP A 166 6.94 -12.57 12.97
N THR A 167 8.03 -12.31 13.71
CA THR A 167 8.09 -11.45 14.89
C THR A 167 8.80 -10.12 14.61
N LEU A 168 8.20 -9.30 13.73
CA LEU A 168 8.62 -7.91 13.55
C LEU A 168 8.65 -7.18 14.89
N PHE A 169 9.83 -6.68 15.21
CA PHE A 169 10.22 -6.01 16.43
C PHE A 169 9.92 -6.80 17.72
N SER A 170 10.01 -8.13 17.67
CA SER A 170 9.58 -9.02 18.77
C SER A 170 8.13 -8.80 19.20
N GLY A 171 7.28 -8.21 18.33
CA GLY A 171 5.91 -7.81 18.68
C GLY A 171 5.82 -6.62 19.65
N VAL A 172 6.92 -5.90 19.90
CA VAL A 172 6.97 -4.77 20.84
C VAL A 172 7.10 -3.45 20.08
N THR A 173 5.97 -2.95 19.59
CA THR A 173 5.83 -1.64 18.94
C THR A 173 4.56 -0.91 19.40
N PRO A 174 4.41 -0.66 20.72
CA PRO A 174 3.17 -0.13 21.29
C PRO A 174 2.79 1.27 20.78
N ARG A 175 3.73 2.00 20.17
CA ARG A 175 3.55 3.36 19.65
C ARG A 175 3.40 3.43 18.13
N LEU A 176 3.37 2.29 17.43
CA LEU A 176 3.37 2.27 15.97
C LEU A 176 2.04 2.82 15.42
N LYS A 177 2.13 3.95 14.73
CA LYS A 177 1.00 4.67 14.10
C LYS A 177 0.97 4.50 12.59
N ARG A 178 2.15 4.49 11.96
CA ARG A 178 2.28 4.38 10.51
C ARG A 178 3.12 3.17 10.16
N PHE A 179 2.57 2.36 9.28
CA PHE A 179 3.24 1.19 8.76
C PHE A 179 3.02 1.12 7.25
N SER A 180 4.11 1.12 6.50
CA SER A 180 4.09 0.98 5.05
C SER A 180 5.10 -0.06 4.59
N PHE A 181 4.66 -1.02 3.80
CA PHE A 181 5.54 -1.96 3.12
C PHE A 181 5.22 -2.00 1.64
N ARG A 182 6.25 -1.84 0.82
CA ARG A 182 6.11 -1.87 -0.64
C ARG A 182 7.07 -2.88 -1.24
N ASP A 183 6.47 -3.83 -1.96
CA ASP A 183 7.08 -4.89 -2.74
C ASP A 183 7.97 -5.86 -1.93
N ILE A 184 7.53 -6.21 -0.72
CA ILE A 184 8.20 -7.17 0.17
C ILE A 184 7.25 -8.25 0.66
N VAL A 185 7.76 -9.48 0.73
CA VAL A 185 7.03 -10.67 1.16
C VAL A 185 7.08 -10.86 2.69
N PHE A 186 5.91 -11.02 3.33
CA PHE A 186 5.77 -11.36 4.76
C PHE A 186 4.90 -12.58 4.94
N SER A 187 5.29 -13.52 5.78
CA SER A 187 4.46 -14.70 6.08
C SER A 187 3.33 -14.44 7.05
N THR A 188 3.45 -13.41 7.90
CA THR A 188 2.39 -13.05 8.85
C THR A 188 2.45 -11.58 9.23
N LEU A 189 1.30 -11.08 9.66
CA LEU A 189 1.10 -9.75 10.20
C LEU A 189 0.67 -9.83 11.69
N ALA A 190 0.95 -10.94 12.37
CA ALA A 190 0.59 -11.14 13.77
C ALA A 190 1.11 -10.03 14.71
N SER A 191 2.27 -9.44 14.38
CA SER A 191 2.88 -8.35 15.17
C SER A 191 1.97 -7.12 15.27
N PHE A 192 1.09 -6.87 14.27
CA PHE A 192 0.19 -5.71 14.26
C PHE A 192 -1.02 -5.88 15.17
N ARG A 193 -1.35 -7.11 15.61
CA ARG A 193 -2.45 -7.36 16.54
C ARG A 193 -2.26 -6.65 17.89
N THR A 194 -1.01 -6.35 18.25
CA THR A 194 -0.66 -5.68 19.51
C THR A 194 -0.69 -4.16 19.41
N SER A 195 -0.50 -3.58 18.22
CA SER A 195 -0.59 -2.14 18.05
C SER A 195 -2.06 -1.74 18.02
N LYS A 196 -2.47 -0.87 18.94
CA LYS A 196 -3.82 -0.27 18.98
C LYS A 196 -3.84 1.17 18.48
N LEU A 197 -2.67 1.72 18.15
CA LEU A 197 -2.48 3.12 17.75
C LEU A 197 -2.26 3.25 16.24
N LEU A 198 -2.43 2.18 15.47
CA LEU A 198 -2.20 2.20 14.04
C LEU A 198 -3.24 3.10 13.35
N THR A 199 -2.76 4.18 12.75
CA THR A 199 -3.57 5.15 11.99
C THR A 199 -3.40 5.00 10.48
N HIS A 200 -2.28 4.42 10.04
CA HIS A 200 -1.94 4.28 8.62
C HIS A 200 -1.32 2.91 8.36
N LEU A 201 -2.01 2.10 7.55
CA LEU A 201 -1.58 0.79 7.11
C LEU A 201 -1.57 0.75 5.58
N ASP A 202 -0.37 0.73 4.99
CA ASP A 202 -0.16 0.64 3.55
C ASP A 202 0.65 -0.60 3.22
N ILE A 203 0.04 -1.55 2.54
CA ILE A 203 0.72 -2.76 2.12
C ILE A 203 0.57 -2.88 0.61
N ASN A 204 1.69 -2.85 -0.11
CA ASN A 204 1.72 -2.92 -1.56
C ASN A 204 2.62 -4.07 -2.02
N TRP A 205 2.09 -4.98 -2.83
CA TRP A 205 2.74 -6.22 -3.23
C TRP A 205 2.53 -6.50 -4.73
N LYS A 206 2.96 -5.60 -5.61
CA LYS A 206 2.56 -5.66 -7.03
C LYS A 206 2.91 -6.97 -7.73
N TRP A 207 3.86 -7.76 -7.20
CA TRP A 207 4.39 -8.94 -7.88
C TRP A 207 4.47 -10.23 -7.04
N ALA A 208 4.15 -10.21 -5.75
CA ALA A 208 4.50 -11.29 -4.80
C ALA A 208 3.65 -12.58 -4.88
N LYS A 209 3.85 -13.45 -5.88
CA LYS A 209 3.00 -14.63 -6.16
C LYS A 209 2.74 -15.64 -5.03
N THR A 210 3.54 -15.65 -3.97
CA THR A 210 3.64 -16.80 -3.05
C THR A 210 3.21 -16.48 -1.62
N VAL A 211 2.88 -15.22 -1.33
CA VAL A 211 2.54 -14.79 0.02
C VAL A 211 1.06 -14.72 0.19
N SER A 212 0.53 -15.56 1.07
CA SER A 212 -0.89 -15.54 1.32
C SER A 212 -1.25 -15.25 2.76
N ILE A 213 -1.62 -14.00 3.02
CA ILE A 213 -2.37 -13.65 4.22
C ILE A 213 -3.82 -14.02 3.98
N THR A 214 -4.40 -14.76 4.90
CA THR A 214 -5.80 -15.17 4.81
C THR A 214 -6.74 -13.99 5.11
N ILE A 215 -7.99 -14.10 4.67
CA ILE A 215 -9.01 -13.10 5.01
C ILE A 215 -9.21 -13.06 6.53
N THR A 216 -9.24 -14.22 7.19
CA THR A 216 -9.33 -14.30 8.66
C THR A 216 -8.20 -13.54 9.36
N GLU A 217 -6.96 -13.71 8.91
CA GLU A 217 -5.83 -12.96 9.47
C GLU A 217 -5.96 -11.45 9.26
N TRP A 218 -6.41 -11.02 8.07
CA TRP A 218 -6.71 -9.60 7.82
C TRP A 218 -7.77 -9.05 8.77
N LEU A 219 -8.86 -9.79 8.96
CA LEU A 219 -9.92 -9.39 9.89
C LEU A 219 -9.40 -9.35 11.34
N ASP A 220 -8.55 -10.29 11.76
CA ASP A 220 -7.90 -10.29 13.07
C ASP A 220 -7.05 -9.04 13.30
N ILE A 221 -6.32 -8.60 12.27
CA ILE A 221 -5.47 -7.42 12.38
C ILE A 221 -6.35 -6.18 12.50
N LEU A 222 -7.36 -6.05 11.64
CA LEU A 222 -8.21 -4.86 11.54
C LEU A 222 -9.17 -4.70 12.72
N GLU A 223 -9.60 -5.79 13.37
CA GLU A 223 -10.52 -5.74 14.51
C GLU A 223 -10.01 -4.88 15.67
N GLY A 224 -8.69 -4.84 15.88
CA GLY A 224 -8.06 -4.02 16.92
C GLY A 224 -7.84 -2.56 16.55
N GLN A 225 -8.02 -2.15 15.28
CA GLN A 225 -7.52 -0.88 14.74
C GLN A 225 -8.62 0.18 14.63
N THR A 226 -9.21 0.55 15.76
CA THR A 226 -10.28 1.56 15.80
C THR A 226 -9.84 2.97 15.36
N GLN A 227 -8.54 3.26 15.45
CA GLN A 227 -7.93 4.54 15.03
C GLN A 227 -7.45 4.54 13.58
N LEU A 228 -7.62 3.44 12.84
CA LEU A 228 -7.14 3.33 11.47
C LEU A 228 -7.84 4.33 10.57
N ALA A 229 -7.07 5.28 10.02
CA ALA A 229 -7.57 6.34 9.15
C ALA A 229 -7.25 6.07 7.67
N PHE A 230 -6.18 5.34 7.40
CA PHE A 230 -5.77 4.97 6.05
C PHE A 230 -5.48 3.47 5.99
N LEU A 231 -6.17 2.77 5.09
CA LEU A 231 -5.94 1.37 4.76
C LEU A 231 -5.74 1.22 3.26
N GLN A 232 -4.55 0.81 2.85
CA GLN A 232 -4.26 0.39 1.49
C GLN A 232 -3.73 -1.03 1.51
N ILE A 233 -4.35 -1.89 0.69
CA ILE A 233 -3.91 -3.25 0.43
C ILE A 233 -3.83 -3.37 -1.08
N SER A 234 -2.62 -3.50 -1.61
CA SER A 234 -2.35 -3.59 -3.03
C SER A 234 -1.56 -4.86 -3.37
N GLY A 235 -1.92 -5.55 -4.46
CA GLY A 235 -1.17 -6.72 -4.95
C GLY A 235 -1.21 -7.97 -4.04
N SER A 236 -2.03 -7.97 -2.99
CA SER A 236 -2.12 -9.09 -2.05
C SER A 236 -2.73 -10.34 -2.67
N PHE A 237 -2.08 -11.48 -2.45
CA PHE A 237 -2.67 -12.78 -2.69
C PHE A 237 -3.41 -13.18 -1.42
N MET A 238 -4.68 -12.84 -1.31
CA MET A 238 -5.49 -13.37 -0.22
C MET A 238 -5.75 -14.84 -0.49
N LYS A 239 -5.23 -15.74 0.36
CA LYS A 239 -5.61 -17.16 0.25
C LYS A 239 -6.99 -17.31 0.85
N ARG A 240 -7.85 -17.99 0.10
CA ARG A 240 -9.15 -18.40 0.61
C ARG A 240 -8.97 -19.24 1.85
N ASP A 241 -9.67 -18.83 2.89
CA ASP A 241 -9.80 -19.63 4.07
C ASP A 241 -10.44 -20.97 3.71
N LYS A 242 -9.78 -22.07 4.09
CA LYS A 242 -10.35 -23.41 3.93
C LYS A 242 -11.51 -23.53 4.93
N LYS A 243 -12.73 -23.19 4.51
CA LYS A 243 -13.99 -23.43 5.23
C LYS A 243 -14.23 -22.59 6.50
N VAL A 244 -13.58 -21.45 6.69
CA VAL A 244 -13.89 -20.58 7.85
C VAL A 244 -15.25 -19.91 7.62
N ASN A 245 -16.17 -20.10 8.57
CA ASN A 245 -17.49 -19.48 8.53
C ASN A 245 -17.37 -17.97 8.85
N LEU A 246 -17.02 -17.18 7.84
CA LEU A 246 -16.85 -15.72 7.95
C LEU A 246 -18.19 -14.97 8.10
N THR A 247 -19.34 -15.65 8.13
CA THR A 247 -20.66 -15.00 7.96
C THR A 247 -20.97 -13.97 9.05
N GLN A 248 -20.54 -14.20 10.29
CA GLN A 248 -20.94 -13.37 11.44
C GLN A 248 -19.99 -12.23 11.80
N ARG A 249 -18.73 -12.27 11.34
CA ARG A 249 -17.75 -11.26 11.75
C ARG A 249 -17.95 -9.95 11.01
N GLN A 250 -18.05 -8.85 11.75
CA GLN A 250 -18.09 -7.48 11.22
C GLN A 250 -17.07 -6.63 11.95
N ILE A 251 -16.24 -5.91 11.19
CA ILE A 251 -15.16 -5.09 11.73
C ILE A 251 -15.54 -3.62 11.59
N LYS A 252 -15.57 -2.89 12.71
CA LYS A 252 -15.85 -1.46 12.72
C LYS A 252 -14.56 -0.67 12.65
N LEU A 253 -14.44 0.19 11.63
CA LEU A 253 -13.29 1.08 11.46
C LEU A 253 -13.77 2.55 11.47
N PRO A 254 -14.21 3.07 12.63
CA PRO A 254 -14.93 4.35 12.71
C PRO A 254 -14.10 5.56 12.26
N SER A 255 -12.77 5.45 12.31
CA SER A 255 -11.85 6.53 11.93
C SER A 255 -11.41 6.47 10.47
N LEU A 256 -11.85 5.45 9.71
CA LEU A 256 -11.33 5.20 8.36
C LEU A 256 -11.76 6.30 7.39
N ARG A 257 -10.77 6.91 6.74
CA ARG A 257 -10.94 7.99 5.77
C ARG A 257 -10.57 7.57 4.35
N ILE A 258 -9.62 6.65 4.22
CA ILE A 258 -9.18 6.14 2.93
C ILE A 258 -9.10 4.62 3.01
N LEU A 259 -9.83 3.95 2.12
CA LEU A 259 -9.79 2.51 1.90
C LEU A 259 -9.44 2.24 0.43
N ARG A 260 -8.28 1.64 0.19
CA ARG A 260 -7.82 1.27 -1.14
C ARG A 260 -7.54 -0.23 -1.17
N LEU A 261 -8.35 -0.99 -1.93
CA LEU A 261 -8.12 -2.40 -2.21
C LEU A 261 -7.75 -2.53 -3.67
N GLU A 262 -6.45 -2.55 -3.96
CA GLU A 262 -5.93 -2.42 -5.32
C GLU A 262 -5.22 -3.68 -5.83
N HIS A 263 -5.28 -3.96 -7.13
CA HIS A 263 -4.48 -5.03 -7.77
C HIS A 263 -4.51 -6.39 -7.07
N CYS A 264 -5.55 -6.69 -6.29
CA CYS A 264 -5.65 -7.97 -5.59
C CYS A 264 -5.97 -9.07 -6.61
N MET A 265 -5.17 -10.14 -6.59
CA MET A 265 -5.28 -11.23 -7.56
C MET A 265 -6.53 -12.09 -7.33
N ASP A 266 -7.04 -12.14 -6.10
CA ASP A 266 -8.34 -12.76 -5.78
C ASP A 266 -9.37 -11.66 -5.53
N ALA A 267 -10.12 -11.33 -6.59
CA ALA A 267 -11.22 -10.37 -6.51
C ALA A 267 -12.28 -10.81 -5.48
N GLU A 268 -12.53 -12.12 -5.35
CA GLU A 268 -13.49 -12.63 -4.37
C GLU A 268 -13.05 -12.37 -2.94
N ALA A 269 -11.76 -12.54 -2.67
CA ALA A 269 -11.24 -12.26 -1.34
C ALA A 269 -11.28 -10.77 -0.98
N SER A 270 -11.00 -9.88 -1.94
CA SER A 270 -11.06 -8.43 -1.73
C SER A 270 -12.48 -7.96 -1.47
N VAL A 271 -13.42 -8.45 -2.27
CA VAL A 271 -14.85 -8.20 -2.09
C VAL A 271 -15.35 -8.78 -0.77
N THR A 272 -14.90 -9.98 -0.42
CA THR A 272 -15.24 -10.60 0.87
C THR A 272 -14.72 -9.75 2.03
N LEU A 273 -13.46 -9.32 1.98
CA LEU A 273 -12.89 -8.42 3.00
C LEU A 273 -13.73 -7.13 3.10
N PHE A 274 -13.96 -6.45 1.98
CA PHE A 274 -14.77 -5.23 1.93
C PHE A 274 -16.15 -5.43 2.55
N SER A 275 -16.83 -6.53 2.22
CA SER A 275 -18.16 -6.84 2.77
C SER A 275 -18.19 -6.99 4.30
N LYS A 276 -17.04 -7.28 4.93
CA LYS A 276 -16.92 -7.45 6.39
C LYS A 276 -16.54 -6.17 7.11
N LEU A 277 -16.15 -5.12 6.39
CA LEU A 277 -15.79 -3.83 6.97
C LEU A 277 -17.04 -2.94 7.08
N HIS A 278 -17.26 -2.39 8.27
CA HIS A 278 -18.15 -1.26 8.46
C HIS A 278 -17.32 0.01 8.27
N VAL A 279 -17.45 0.58 7.08
CA VAL A 279 -16.69 1.75 6.63
C VAL A 279 -17.52 3.03 6.91
N PRO A 280 -16.92 4.07 7.51
CA PRO A 280 -17.59 5.35 7.74
C PRO A 280 -18.01 6.01 6.43
N HIS A 281 -19.07 6.82 6.46
CA HIS A 281 -19.51 7.58 5.29
C HIS A 281 -18.48 8.62 4.83
N THR A 282 -17.63 9.12 5.75
CA THR A 282 -16.52 10.02 5.40
C THR A 282 -15.36 9.34 4.67
N CYS A 283 -15.42 8.02 4.48
CA CYS A 283 -14.33 7.27 3.86
C CYS A 283 -14.40 7.33 2.33
N SER A 284 -13.30 7.71 1.70
CA SER A 284 -13.06 7.43 0.29
C SER A 284 -12.72 5.96 0.12
N VAL A 285 -13.41 5.29 -0.81
CA VAL A 285 -13.26 3.86 -1.07
C VAL A 285 -12.84 3.67 -2.53
N LYS A 286 -11.71 3.02 -2.76
CA LYS A 286 -11.22 2.64 -4.09
C LYS A 286 -11.02 1.14 -4.15
N LEU A 287 -11.72 0.50 -5.08
CA LEU A 287 -11.69 -0.94 -5.31
C LEU A 287 -11.21 -1.19 -6.75
N TYR A 288 -10.02 -1.75 -6.88
CA TYR A 288 -9.50 -2.21 -8.16
C TYR A 288 -9.53 -3.73 -8.19
N LEU A 289 -10.57 -4.26 -8.83
CA LEU A 289 -10.82 -5.69 -8.94
C LEU A 289 -10.22 -6.19 -10.24
N GLY A 290 -9.13 -6.93 -10.14
CA GLY A 290 -8.51 -7.57 -11.31
C GLY A 290 -9.12 -8.89 -11.67
N LEU A 291 -9.57 -9.01 -12.91
CA LEU A 291 -9.68 -10.30 -13.58
C LEU A 291 -8.25 -10.64 -14.03
N GLY A 292 -7.64 -11.65 -13.42
CA GLY A 292 -6.20 -11.92 -13.51
C GLY A 292 -5.64 -11.86 -14.94
N VAL A 293 -4.59 -11.04 -15.14
CA VAL A 293 -3.89 -10.87 -16.44
C VAL A 293 -2.93 -12.03 -16.73
N THR A 294 -2.65 -12.86 -15.74
CA THR A 294 -1.85 -14.06 -15.96
C THR A 294 -2.78 -15.06 -16.65
N GLY A 295 -2.52 -15.39 -17.92
CA GLY A 295 -3.31 -16.28 -18.80
C GLY A 295 -3.54 -17.73 -18.31
N ALA A 296 -3.66 -17.92 -17.00
CA ALA A 296 -4.36 -19.03 -16.40
C ALA A 296 -5.88 -18.75 -16.48
N PRO A 297 -6.71 -19.74 -16.84
CA PRO A 297 -8.17 -19.63 -17.03
C PRO A 297 -8.97 -19.40 -15.73
N PHE A 298 -8.42 -18.69 -14.75
CA PHE A 298 -9.09 -18.34 -13.50
C PHE A 298 -9.97 -17.09 -13.68
N ILE A 299 -10.94 -17.15 -14.58
CA ILE A 299 -12.12 -16.29 -14.47
C ILE A 299 -13.07 -17.01 -13.51
N ALA A 300 -12.70 -17.01 -12.22
CA ALA A 300 -13.70 -17.25 -11.20
C ALA A 300 -14.70 -16.11 -11.31
N SER A 301 -15.99 -16.44 -11.49
CA SER A 301 -17.08 -15.47 -11.53
C SER A 301 -16.93 -14.49 -10.36
N LEU A 302 -16.86 -13.19 -10.66
CA LEU A 302 -16.84 -12.16 -9.62
C LEU A 302 -18.02 -12.41 -8.68
N PRO A 303 -17.83 -12.43 -7.35
CA PRO A 303 -18.91 -12.71 -6.40
C PRO A 303 -19.81 -11.48 -6.26
N VAL A 304 -20.65 -11.25 -7.27
CA VAL A 304 -21.53 -10.08 -7.38
C VAL A 304 -22.37 -9.90 -6.11
N LYS A 305 -22.86 -11.00 -5.51
CA LYS A 305 -23.64 -10.94 -4.26
C LYS A 305 -22.84 -10.35 -3.08
N GLN A 306 -21.59 -10.74 -2.90
CA GLN A 306 -20.75 -10.23 -1.82
C GLN A 306 -20.37 -8.76 -2.06
N LEU A 307 -20.18 -8.40 -3.33
CA LEU A 307 -19.93 -7.02 -3.73
C LEU A 307 -21.17 -6.15 -3.45
N GLN A 308 -22.35 -6.64 -3.80
CA GLN A 308 -23.63 -6.03 -3.45
C GLN A 308 -23.75 -5.81 -1.95
N VAL A 309 -23.51 -6.85 -1.13
CA VAL A 309 -23.57 -6.75 0.34
C VAL A 309 -22.58 -5.70 0.88
N GLY A 310 -21.37 -5.62 0.30
CA GLY A 310 -20.40 -4.58 0.67
C GLY A 310 -20.90 -3.18 0.36
N PHE A 311 -21.47 -2.97 -0.82
CA PHE A 311 -22.06 -1.68 -1.19
C PHE A 311 -23.28 -1.34 -0.35
N GLU A 312 -24.25 -2.24 -0.23
CA GLU A 312 -25.46 -2.00 0.56
C GLU A 312 -25.11 -1.55 1.98
N ARG A 313 -24.07 -2.15 2.60
CA ARG A 313 -23.58 -1.72 3.92
C ARG A 313 -22.95 -0.34 3.90
N PHE A 314 -22.08 -0.08 2.92
CA PHE A 314 -21.47 1.24 2.75
C PHE A 314 -22.55 2.32 2.53
N ILE A 315 -23.50 2.10 1.63
CA ILE A 315 -24.61 3.03 1.35
C ILE A 315 -25.51 3.18 2.57
N THR A 316 -25.79 2.10 3.32
CA THR A 316 -26.61 2.18 4.53
C THR A 316 -25.93 3.04 5.61
N SER A 317 -24.60 3.03 5.70
CA SER A 317 -23.88 3.93 6.62
C SER A 317 -23.97 5.41 6.20
N TRP A 318 -24.30 5.69 4.94
CA TRP A 318 -24.57 7.03 4.40
C TRP A 318 -26.02 7.51 4.58
N ARG A 319 -27.01 6.61 4.63
CA ARG A 319 -28.44 6.96 4.79
C ARG A 319 -28.77 7.71 6.09
N LEU A 320 -27.80 7.90 6.97
CA LEU A 320 -27.92 8.68 8.19
C LEU A 320 -27.66 10.20 7.96
N PHE A 321 -27.41 10.63 6.72
CA PHE A 321 -27.11 12.03 6.41
C PHE A 321 -28.27 12.79 5.74
N GLU A 322 -28.25 14.10 5.92
CA GLU A 322 -29.17 15.08 5.33
C GLU A 322 -28.93 15.22 3.81
N ALA A 323 -29.96 15.63 3.07
CA ALA A 323 -30.07 15.52 1.61
C ALA A 323 -29.05 16.31 0.76
N ASP A 324 -28.18 17.12 1.37
CA ASP A 324 -27.40 18.15 0.66
C ASP A 324 -25.97 17.73 0.25
N GLU A 325 -25.49 16.54 0.61
CA GLU A 325 -24.12 16.09 0.26
C GLU A 325 -24.06 15.27 -1.05
N LYS A 326 -23.30 15.76 -2.04
CA LYS A 326 -23.07 15.06 -3.32
C LYS A 326 -22.04 13.94 -3.19
N LEU A 327 -22.46 12.70 -3.41
CA LEU A 327 -21.58 11.53 -3.58
C LEU A 327 -20.99 11.52 -5.00
N ARG A 328 -19.65 11.51 -5.12
CA ARG A 328 -19.00 11.27 -6.42
C ARG A 328 -18.62 9.80 -6.53
N VAL A 329 -19.29 9.07 -7.41
CA VAL A 329 -18.92 7.71 -7.80
C VAL A 329 -18.29 7.76 -9.18
N GLU A 330 -16.99 7.51 -9.25
CA GLU A 330 -16.25 7.38 -10.49
C GLU A 330 -16.11 5.90 -10.87
N TRP A 331 -16.60 5.57 -12.06
CA TRP A 331 -16.46 4.25 -12.65
C TRP A 331 -15.42 4.33 -13.76
N ILE A 332 -14.31 3.62 -13.60
CA ILE A 332 -13.28 3.54 -14.63
C ILE A 332 -13.16 2.08 -15.04
N ILE A 333 -13.90 1.70 -16.07
CA ILE A 333 -13.78 0.37 -16.67
C ILE A 333 -12.57 0.38 -17.60
N MET A 334 -11.45 -0.19 -17.15
CA MET A 334 -10.23 -0.27 -17.95
C MET A 334 -10.27 -1.54 -18.82
N ARG A 335 -10.81 -1.40 -20.04
CA ARG A 335 -10.92 -2.49 -21.04
C ARG A 335 -9.58 -3.18 -21.37
N ARG A 336 -8.45 -2.52 -21.11
CA ARG A 336 -7.10 -2.93 -21.56
C ARG A 336 -6.55 -4.22 -20.94
N ARG A 337 -7.08 -4.70 -19.81
CA ARG A 337 -6.48 -5.80 -19.03
C ARG A 337 -7.47 -6.56 -18.13
N GLY A 338 -8.78 -6.49 -18.42
CA GLY A 338 -9.80 -7.14 -17.58
C GLY A 338 -9.89 -6.55 -16.17
N PHE A 339 -9.63 -5.26 -15.99
CA PHE A 339 -9.71 -4.63 -14.67
C PHE A 339 -10.98 -3.78 -14.54
N PHE A 340 -11.59 -3.87 -13.36
CA PHE A 340 -12.65 -2.99 -12.93
C PHE A 340 -12.11 -2.06 -11.85
N ASP A 341 -12.09 -0.75 -12.12
CA ASP A 341 -11.79 0.26 -11.11
C ASP A 341 -13.09 0.98 -10.73
N LEU A 342 -13.38 0.94 -9.44
CA LEU A 342 -14.44 1.70 -8.83
C LEU A 342 -13.84 2.60 -7.76
N SER A 343 -14.06 3.90 -7.92
CA SER A 343 -13.66 4.91 -6.95
C SER A 343 -14.88 5.65 -6.44
N ILE A 344 -15.12 5.58 -5.14
CA ILE A 344 -16.09 6.40 -4.44
C ILE A 344 -15.31 7.48 -3.68
N ILE A 345 -15.46 8.72 -4.12
CA ILE A 345 -14.69 9.84 -3.61
C ILE A 345 -15.61 10.72 -2.78
N ASN A 346 -15.28 10.87 -1.49
CA ASN A 346 -15.89 11.89 -0.66
C ASN A 346 -15.21 13.24 -0.99
N PRO A 347 -15.94 14.28 -1.41
CA PRO A 347 -15.35 15.58 -1.75
C PRO A 347 -14.53 16.20 -0.61
N GLN A 348 -14.88 15.91 0.64
CA GLN A 348 -14.19 16.43 1.83
C GLN A 348 -12.79 15.81 2.02
N THR A 349 -12.48 14.69 1.38
CA THR A 349 -11.18 14.01 1.51
C THR A 349 -10.13 14.49 0.51
N LYS A 350 -10.46 15.44 -0.37
CA LYS A 350 -9.60 15.89 -1.49
C LYS A 350 -8.23 16.48 -1.09
N GLY A 351 -8.03 16.82 0.18
CA GLY A 351 -6.73 17.26 0.74
C GLY A 351 -5.90 16.19 1.44
N LEU A 352 -6.40 14.95 1.53
CA LEU A 352 -5.72 13.82 2.19
C LEU A 352 -5.05 12.86 1.21
N GLU A 353 -5.24 13.06 -0.09
CA GLU A 353 -4.57 12.27 -1.11
C GLU A 353 -3.06 12.57 -1.10
N CYS A 354 -2.25 11.52 -1.14
CA CYS A 354 -0.79 11.63 -1.20
C CYS A 354 -0.44 12.40 -2.48
N GLU A 355 0.30 13.51 -2.38
CA GLU A 355 0.72 14.37 -3.51
C GLU A 355 1.45 13.62 -4.65
N ASP A 356 1.84 12.36 -4.44
CA ASP A 356 2.57 11.51 -5.38
C ASP A 356 1.68 10.58 -6.24
N ASP A 357 0.35 10.70 -6.18
CA ASP A 357 -0.55 10.04 -7.15
C ASP A 357 -0.74 11.01 -8.34
N PRO A 358 -0.04 10.83 -9.49
CA PRO A 358 -0.38 11.60 -10.66
C PRO A 358 -1.82 11.23 -11.06
N MET A 359 -2.77 12.12 -10.75
CA MET A 359 -3.96 12.27 -11.58
C MET A 359 -3.45 12.33 -13.03
N PHE A 360 -4.05 11.53 -13.92
CA PHE A 360 -3.67 11.25 -15.31
C PHE A 360 -2.84 9.97 -15.53
N THR A 361 -3.51 8.90 -15.95
CA THR A 361 -2.93 7.94 -16.91
C THR A 361 -4.00 7.27 -17.79
N PHE A 362 -3.89 7.50 -19.11
CA PHE A 362 -4.54 6.77 -20.21
C PHE A 362 -3.64 5.64 -20.70
N THR A 363 -4.17 4.48 -21.20
CA THR A 363 -3.70 3.78 -22.43
C THR A 363 -4.56 2.51 -22.85
N TYR A 364 -4.54 2.09 -24.16
CA TYR A 364 -5.48 1.26 -25.02
C TYR A 364 -5.15 -0.15 -25.65
N MET A 365 -5.92 -1.24 -25.56
CA MET A 365 -5.81 -2.43 -26.46
C MET A 365 -6.90 -3.47 -26.15
N THR A 366 -7.33 -4.19 -27.19
CA THR A 366 -8.59 -4.94 -27.33
C THR A 366 -8.49 -6.44 -27.03
N PHE A 367 -9.52 -7.01 -26.38
CA PHE A 367 -9.93 -8.42 -26.48
C PHE A 367 -11.46 -8.54 -26.34
N ASN A 368 -12.05 -9.50 -27.07
CA ASN A 368 -13.46 -9.88 -27.05
C ASN A 368 -13.66 -11.06 -26.07
N GLU A 369 -14.41 -10.90 -24.99
CA GLU A 369 -14.96 -12.04 -24.24
C GLU A 369 -16.45 -11.86 -23.87
N PRO A 370 -17.32 -12.88 -24.08
CA PRO A 370 -18.78 -12.73 -24.07
C PRO A 370 -19.51 -13.00 -22.74
N HIS A 371 -18.82 -13.25 -21.62
CA HIS A 371 -19.46 -13.85 -20.42
C HIS A 371 -19.65 -12.93 -19.21
N PHE A 372 -19.17 -11.68 -19.24
CA PHE A 372 -19.39 -10.73 -18.14
C PHE A 372 -20.03 -9.45 -18.68
N LYS A 373 -21.32 -9.22 -18.35
CA LYS A 373 -22.00 -7.99 -18.74
C LYS A 373 -21.76 -6.94 -17.67
N SER A 374 -21.02 -5.88 -18.01
CA SER A 374 -20.82 -4.68 -17.18
C SER A 374 -22.14 -4.12 -16.61
N THR A 375 -23.26 -4.34 -17.32
CA THR A 375 -24.62 -4.00 -16.89
C THR A 375 -25.03 -4.58 -15.56
N ASP A 376 -24.56 -5.77 -15.19
CA ASP A 376 -25.06 -6.44 -13.99
C ASP A 376 -24.54 -5.76 -12.71
N VAL A 377 -23.29 -5.30 -12.74
CA VAL A 377 -22.68 -4.50 -11.65
C VAL A 377 -23.34 -3.14 -11.55
N VAL A 378 -23.57 -2.48 -12.69
CA VAL A 378 -24.24 -1.18 -12.74
C VAL A 378 -25.67 -1.30 -12.19
N ASN A 379 -26.46 -2.26 -12.67
CA ASN A 379 -27.80 -2.53 -12.16
C ASN A 379 -27.82 -2.88 -10.66
N MET A 380 -26.84 -3.63 -10.17
CA MET A 380 -26.71 -3.97 -8.75
C MET A 380 -26.52 -2.71 -7.89
N VAL A 381 -25.62 -1.81 -8.28
CA VAL A 381 -25.39 -0.55 -7.57
C VAL A 381 -26.63 0.33 -7.62
N LEU A 382 -27.23 0.48 -8.79
CA LEU A 382 -28.43 1.30 -8.97
C LEU A 382 -29.61 0.77 -8.14
N LYS A 383 -29.77 -0.56 -8.02
CA LYS A 383 -30.74 -1.17 -7.11
C LYS A 383 -30.44 -0.91 -5.63
N SER A 384 -29.17 -0.81 -5.28
CA SER A 384 -28.72 -0.55 -3.90
C SER A 384 -28.81 0.93 -3.52
N VAL A 385 -28.85 1.81 -4.52
CA VAL A 385 -28.73 3.27 -4.43
C VAL A 385 -29.88 3.97 -5.20
N PRO A 386 -31.16 3.70 -4.91
CA PRO A 386 -32.27 4.24 -5.72
C PRO A 386 -32.49 5.75 -5.57
N GLU A 387 -31.88 6.39 -4.56
CA GLU A 387 -32.18 7.78 -4.15
C GLU A 387 -31.08 8.79 -4.53
N PHE A 388 -30.01 8.38 -5.22
CA PHE A 388 -28.91 9.29 -5.54
C PHE A 388 -29.05 9.89 -6.93
N ILE A 389 -28.82 11.20 -7.03
CA ILE A 389 -28.67 11.88 -8.32
C ILE A 389 -27.29 11.54 -8.89
N PHE A 390 -27.30 10.83 -10.02
CA PHE A 390 -26.08 10.58 -10.79
C PHE A 390 -25.83 11.77 -11.70
N GLU A 391 -24.90 12.65 -11.32
CA GLU A 391 -24.43 13.73 -12.19
C GLU A 391 -23.43 13.14 -13.20
N LYS A 392 -23.82 13.06 -14.47
CA LYS A 392 -22.94 12.65 -15.56
C LYS A 392 -21.82 13.71 -15.67
N THR A 393 -20.60 13.36 -15.30
CA THR A 393 -19.45 14.23 -15.57
C THR A 393 -19.08 14.10 -17.05
N ASP A 394 -19.06 15.21 -17.78
CA ASP A 394 -18.78 15.28 -19.23
C ASP A 394 -17.36 14.82 -19.64
N GLU A 395 -16.50 14.44 -18.69
CA GLU A 395 -15.17 13.88 -18.99
C GLU A 395 -15.22 12.36 -19.22
N ILE A 396 -15.99 11.92 -20.21
CA ILE A 396 -15.69 10.67 -20.91
C ILE A 396 -14.73 11.05 -22.05
N ARG A 397 -13.43 11.11 -21.77
CA ARG A 397 -12.43 11.29 -22.83
C ARG A 397 -12.13 9.93 -23.47
N MET A 398 -12.84 9.62 -24.55
CA MET A 398 -12.59 8.47 -25.42
C MET A 398 -11.86 8.95 -26.68
N ASP A 399 -10.60 8.58 -26.86
CA ASP A 399 -9.96 8.61 -28.18
C ASP A 399 -10.41 7.37 -28.99
N MET A 400 -10.97 7.59 -30.18
CA MET A 400 -11.85 6.66 -30.90
C MET A 400 -11.14 5.94 -32.05
N THR A 401 -11.03 4.61 -32.01
CA THR A 401 -10.58 3.81 -33.17
C THR A 401 -11.35 2.50 -33.42
N ASN A 402 -12.48 2.20 -32.76
CA ASN A 402 -13.32 1.05 -33.14
C ASN A 402 -14.80 1.25 -32.77
N SER A 403 -15.66 1.53 -33.76
CA SER A 403 -17.03 2.08 -33.59
C SER A 403 -18.10 1.06 -33.20
N ASP A 404 -17.99 -0.19 -33.64
CA ASP A 404 -19.18 -1.06 -33.72
C ASP A 404 -19.51 -1.76 -32.40
N VAL A 405 -18.49 -2.15 -31.62
CA VAL A 405 -18.66 -2.74 -30.28
C VAL A 405 -18.90 -1.67 -29.21
N VAL A 406 -18.50 -0.43 -29.49
CA VAL A 406 -18.71 0.72 -28.59
C VAL A 406 -20.16 1.20 -28.66
N GLY A 407 -20.81 1.10 -29.84
CA GLY A 407 -22.22 1.47 -30.01
C GLY A 407 -23.18 0.67 -29.14
N GLU A 408 -22.98 -0.65 -28.98
CA GLU A 408 -23.91 -1.48 -28.21
C GLU A 408 -23.76 -1.29 -26.69
N GLU A 409 -22.53 -1.12 -26.20
CA GLU A 409 -22.26 -0.85 -24.78
C GLU A 409 -22.59 0.60 -24.40
N LEU A 410 -22.28 1.60 -25.23
CA LEU A 410 -22.75 2.98 -25.03
C LEU A 410 -24.26 3.03 -25.09
N ALA A 411 -24.91 2.38 -26.07
CA ALA A 411 -26.36 2.30 -26.09
C ALA A 411 -26.92 1.56 -24.87
N THR A 412 -26.13 0.73 -24.19
CA THR A 412 -26.55 0.05 -22.95
C THR A 412 -26.37 0.96 -21.74
N PHE A 413 -25.27 1.72 -21.67
CA PHE A 413 -25.09 2.78 -20.66
C PHE A 413 -26.09 3.93 -20.86
N ASP A 414 -26.33 4.37 -22.08
CA ASP A 414 -27.35 5.36 -22.44
C ASP A 414 -28.75 4.82 -22.20
N ARG A 415 -29.05 3.53 -22.46
CA ARG A 415 -30.33 2.90 -22.06
C ARG A 415 -30.46 2.75 -20.54
N LEU A 416 -29.35 2.62 -19.81
CA LEU A 416 -29.34 2.69 -18.36
C LEU A 416 -29.64 4.14 -17.94
N PHE A 417 -28.86 5.12 -18.38
CA PHE A 417 -29.03 6.56 -18.11
C PHE A 417 -30.41 7.12 -18.50
N ALA A 418 -30.97 6.75 -19.65
CA ALA A 418 -32.29 7.18 -20.10
C ALA A 418 -33.43 6.64 -19.23
N LYS A 419 -33.23 5.52 -18.51
CA LYS A 419 -34.19 5.07 -17.48
C LYS A 419 -34.17 5.96 -16.23
N PHE A 420 -33.18 6.83 -16.08
CA PHE A 420 -33.00 7.75 -14.95
C PHE A 420 -33.47 9.18 -15.24
N GLU A 421 -33.63 9.60 -16.50
CA GLU A 421 -34.20 10.92 -16.87
C GLU A 421 -35.67 11.11 -16.45
N HIS A 422 -36.33 10.05 -15.96
CA HIS A 422 -37.72 10.08 -15.49
C HIS A 422 -37.87 9.97 -13.97
N LEU A 423 -36.77 9.87 -13.21
CA LEU A 423 -36.85 9.99 -11.75
C LEU A 423 -37.02 11.46 -11.38
N PRO A 424 -37.93 11.81 -10.46
CA PRO A 424 -38.12 13.19 -10.05
C PRO A 424 -36.82 13.74 -9.45
N GLU A 425 -36.37 14.88 -9.95
CA GLU A 425 -35.29 15.67 -9.33
C GLU A 425 -35.63 15.88 -7.84
N ARG A 426 -34.72 15.49 -6.95
CA ARG A 426 -34.81 15.75 -5.52
C ARG A 426 -33.54 16.40 -5.02
#